data_AF-A0A662W3Z6-F1
#
_entry.id   AF-A0A662W3Z6-F1
#
_cell.length_a   1.000
_cell.length_b   1.000
_cell.length_c   1.000
_cell.angle_alpha   90.00
_cell.angle_beta   90.00
_cell.angle_gamma   90.00
#
_symmetry.space_group_name_H-M   'P 1'
#
loop_
_entity.id
_entity.type
_entity.pdbx_description
1 polymer ?
#
loop_
_entity_poly.entity_id
_entity_poly.type
_entity_poly.pdbx_seq_one_letter_code
_entity_poly.pdbx_strand_id
1 'polypeptide(L)'
;MVVKVIRCPSCGEVIELTDMYEGMEIHCDLCGLVMIVRNHELLVLDTNEVYPIESLVYEEEKEEFEGEEFEDEEYYDYDYED
;
A
#
# COMPACT_ATOMS: atom_id res chain seq x y z
N MET A 1 4.72 20.73 -8.52
CA MET A 1 4.30 19.85 -7.41
C MET A 1 4.24 18.43 -7.92
N VAL A 2 4.67 17.47 -7.12
CA VAL A 2 4.42 16.04 -7.36
C VAL A 2 3.41 15.64 -6.31
N VAL A 3 2.15 15.46 -6.72
CA VAL A 3 1.12 14.96 -5.81
C VAL A 3 1.45 13.50 -5.53
N LYS A 4 1.72 13.17 -4.27
CA LYS A 4 1.77 11.77 -3.81
C LYS A 4 0.43 11.42 -3.19
N VAL A 5 -0.07 10.23 -3.48
CA VAL A 5 -1.28 9.70 -2.85
C VAL A 5 -0.85 8.55 -1.94
N ILE A 6 -1.34 8.52 -0.70
CA ILE A 6 -1.06 7.45 0.25
C ILE A 6 -2.35 6.89 0.86
N ARG A 7 -2.33 5.64 1.34
CA ARG A 7 -3.40 5.06 2.17
C ARG A 7 -3.11 5.23 3.65
N CYS A 8 -4.12 5.58 4.42
CA CYS A 8 -4.04 5.65 5.88
C CYS A 8 -3.92 4.24 6.49
N PRO A 9 -2.85 3.90 7.22
CA PRO A 9 -2.62 2.54 7.74
C PRO A 9 -3.68 2.08 8.75
N SER A 10 -4.40 3.01 9.39
CA SER A 10 -5.45 2.71 10.38
C SER A 10 -6.84 2.42 9.79
N CYS A 11 -7.19 2.98 8.62
CA CYS A 11 -8.56 2.91 8.09
C CYS A 11 -8.68 2.69 6.58
N GLY A 12 -7.56 2.71 5.83
CA GLY A 12 -7.54 2.54 4.38
C GLY A 12 -7.89 3.79 3.56
N GLU A 13 -8.32 4.89 4.19
CA GLU A 13 -8.68 6.14 3.51
C GLU A 13 -7.53 6.71 2.67
N VAL A 14 -7.86 7.32 1.54
CA VAL A 14 -6.90 7.80 0.55
C VAL A 14 -6.58 9.27 0.81
N ILE A 15 -5.31 9.58 1.12
CA ILE A 15 -4.83 10.92 1.48
C ILE A 15 -3.97 11.45 0.34
N GLU A 16 -4.38 12.59 -0.25
CA GLU A 16 -3.59 13.32 -1.24
C GLU A 16 -2.60 14.29 -0.56
N LEU A 17 -1.31 14.15 -0.86
CA LEU A 17 -0.23 15.00 -0.39
C LEU A 17 0.28 15.88 -1.53
N THR A 18 0.03 17.19 -1.44
CA THR A 18 0.39 18.18 -2.47
C THR A 18 1.89 18.52 -2.50
N ASP A 19 2.54 18.44 -1.34
CA ASP A 19 3.98 18.50 -1.11
C ASP A 19 4.32 17.54 0.06
N MET A 20 5.60 17.15 0.18
CA MET A 20 6.05 16.22 1.22
C MET A 20 7.47 16.60 1.67
N TYR A 21 7.67 16.79 2.98
CA TYR A 21 8.96 17.19 3.56
C TYR A 21 9.16 16.59 4.96
N GLU A 22 10.41 16.48 5.41
CA GLU A 22 10.72 15.94 6.75
C GLU A 22 10.21 16.86 7.86
N GLY A 23 9.56 16.27 8.87
CA GLY A 23 8.86 16.98 9.93
C GLY A 23 7.46 17.47 9.55
N MET A 24 6.93 17.10 8.37
CA MET A 24 5.53 17.35 8.01
C MET A 24 4.59 16.46 8.83
N GLU A 25 3.60 17.07 9.46
CA GLU A 25 2.48 16.38 10.10
C GLU A 25 1.39 16.11 9.05
N ILE A 26 0.89 14.88 9.02
CA ILE A 26 -0.19 14.41 8.13
C ILE A 26 -1.34 13.91 9.00
N HIS A 27 -2.55 14.37 8.70
CA HIS A 27 -3.76 14.03 9.41
C HIS A 27 -4.72 13.28 8.48
N CYS A 28 -5.33 12.20 8.97
CA CYS A 28 -6.40 11.52 8.26
C CYS A 28 -7.76 12.08 8.68
N ASP A 29 -8.45 12.80 7.78
CA ASP A 29 -9.75 13.42 8.08
C ASP A 29 -10.86 12.42 8.44
N LEU A 30 -10.75 11.15 8.03
CA LEU A 30 -11.76 10.12 8.34
C LEU A 30 -11.66 9.57 9.77
N CYS A 31 -10.45 9.26 10.26
CA CYS A 31 -10.25 8.61 11.56
C CYS A 31 -9.50 9.47 12.60
N GLY A 32 -8.98 10.64 12.20
CA GLY A 32 -8.22 11.54 13.08
C GLY A 32 -6.75 11.15 13.31
N LEU A 33 -6.27 10.06 12.71
CA LEU A 33 -4.89 9.57 12.86
C LEU A 33 -3.87 10.64 12.51
N VAL A 34 -2.86 10.83 13.37
CA VAL A 34 -1.75 11.77 13.13
C VAL A 34 -0.45 11.02 12.85
N MET A 35 0.22 11.39 11.77
CA MET A 35 1.48 10.82 11.31
C MET A 35 2.52 11.91 11.06
N ILE A 36 3.81 11.59 11.21
CA ILE A 36 4.92 12.51 10.87
C ILE A 36 5.85 11.87 9.85
N VAL A 37 6.17 12.63 8.79
CA VAL A 37 7.19 12.28 7.78
C VAL A 37 8.58 12.40 8.39
N ARG A 38 9.35 11.31 8.40
CA ARG A 38 10.73 11.27 8.92
C ARG A 38 11.54 10.22 8.18
N ASN A 39 12.77 10.52 7.74
CA ASN A 39 13.64 9.58 7.00
C ASN A 39 13.05 8.93 5.71
N HIS A 40 11.95 9.44 5.12
CA HIS A 40 11.10 8.77 4.10
C HIS A 40 10.15 7.66 4.63
N GLU A 41 9.92 7.65 5.93
CA GLU A 41 8.95 6.81 6.65
C GLU A 41 7.85 7.70 7.26
N LEU A 42 6.72 7.09 7.64
CA LEU A 42 5.65 7.71 8.42
C LEU A 42 5.63 7.10 9.82
N LEU A 43 5.91 7.94 10.83
CA LEU A 43 5.72 7.60 12.23
C LEU A 43 4.28 7.93 12.64
N VAL A 44 3.49 6.92 13.01
CA VAL A 44 2.17 7.10 13.63
C VAL A 44 2.36 7.55 15.08
N LEU A 45 1.81 8.71 15.45
CA LEU A 45 2.01 9.26 16.80
C LEU A 45 1.26 8.49 17.89
N ASP A 46 0.10 7.91 17.55
CA ASP A 46 -0.77 7.21 18.51
C ASP A 46 -0.20 5.85 18.94
N THR A 47 0.45 5.12 18.03
CA THR A 47 0.99 3.77 18.28
C THR A 47 2.52 3.71 18.33
N ASN A 48 3.22 4.74 17.83
CA ASN A 48 4.66 4.77 17.58
C ASN A 48 5.13 3.73 16.53
N GLU A 49 4.22 3.21 15.72
CA GLU A 49 4.55 2.36 14.57
C GLU A 49 5.11 3.19 13.41
N VAL A 50 5.99 2.60 12.62
CA VAL A 50 6.69 3.25 11.51
C VAL A 50 6.42 2.47 10.23
N TYR A 51 5.96 3.17 9.19
CA TYR A 51 5.61 2.59 7.89
C TYR A 51 6.46 3.22 6.78
N PRO A 52 7.09 2.44 5.89
CA PRO A 52 7.74 2.99 4.71
C PRO A 52 6.72 3.73 3.83
N ILE A 53 7.03 4.94 3.37
CA ILE A 53 6.10 5.71 2.51
C ILE A 53 5.76 4.94 1.24
N GLU A 54 6.74 4.25 0.65
CA GLU A 54 6.58 3.43 -0.56
C GLU A 54 5.55 2.29 -0.36
N SER A 55 5.48 1.70 0.83
CA SER A 55 4.48 0.66 1.17
C SER A 55 3.06 1.20 1.40
N LEU A 56 2.89 2.52 1.48
CA LEU A 56 1.60 3.19 1.66
C LEU A 56 1.20 4.04 0.44
N VAL A 57 2.10 4.23 -0.54
CA VAL A 57 1.78 4.94 -1.79
C VAL A 57 0.64 4.20 -2.50
N TYR A 58 -0.41 4.93 -2.84
CA TYR A 58 -1.45 4.45 -3.72
C TYR A 58 -1.14 4.92 -5.14
N GLU A 59 -0.25 4.17 -5.80
CA GLU A 59 -0.20 4.17 -7.25
C GLU A 59 -1.38 3.33 -7.78
N GLU A 60 -2.03 3.79 -8.86
CA GLU A 60 -2.87 2.90 -9.67
C GLU A 60 -1.93 1.92 -10.38
N GLU A 61 -1.59 0.83 -9.69
CA GLU A 61 -0.82 -0.27 -10.26
C GLU A 61 -1.59 -0.85 -11.45
N LYS A 62 -1.20 -0.40 -12.65
CA LYS A 62 -1.45 -1.08 -13.91
C LYS A 62 -0.67 -2.39 -13.87
N GLU A 63 -1.29 -3.43 -13.31
CA GLU A 63 -0.75 -4.77 -13.07
C GLU A 63 0.07 -5.30 -14.27
N GLU A 64 1.38 -5.11 -14.23
CA GLU A 64 2.30 -5.96 -14.97
C GLU A 64 2.55 -7.19 -14.10
N PHE A 65 1.56 -8.09 -14.17
CA PHE A 65 1.56 -9.43 -13.59
C PHE A 65 2.78 -10.19 -14.15
N GLU A 66 3.92 -10.09 -13.48
CA GLU A 66 5.05 -11.00 -13.66
C GLU A 66 4.55 -12.38 -13.28
N GLY A 67 4.21 -13.18 -14.31
CA GLY A 67 3.43 -14.38 -14.13
C GLY A 67 4.15 -15.39 -13.24
N GLU A 68 3.52 -15.73 -12.11
CA GLU A 68 3.88 -16.94 -11.38
C GLU A 68 3.79 -18.13 -12.35
N GLU A 69 4.92 -18.78 -12.58
CA GLU A 69 5.03 -19.95 -13.44
C GLU A 69 4.36 -21.12 -12.72
N PHE A 70 3.04 -21.23 -12.91
CA PHE A 70 2.20 -22.24 -12.26
C PHE A 70 2.53 -23.61 -12.84
N GLU A 71 3.54 -24.27 -12.26
CA GLU A 71 3.87 -25.67 -12.54
C GLU A 71 2.66 -26.54 -12.18
N ASP A 72 1.92 -26.94 -13.22
CA ASP A 72 0.64 -27.65 -13.14
C ASP A 72 0.89 -29.13 -12.78
N GLU A 73 1.29 -29.39 -11.53
CA GLU A 73 1.59 -30.72 -10.99
C GLU A 73 0.34 -31.62 -10.91
N GLU A 74 0.01 -32.22 -12.05
CA GLU A 74 -0.41 -33.61 -12.24
C GLU A 74 -1.49 -34.17 -11.28
N TYR A 75 -2.73 -34.37 -11.77
CA TYR A 75 -3.52 -35.56 -11.35
C TYR A 75 -4.61 -36.05 -12.34
N TYR A 76 -4.80 -37.37 -12.32
CA TYR A 76 -5.76 -38.27 -12.98
C TYR A 76 -7.26 -37.85 -12.83
N ASP A 77 -8.26 -38.36 -13.57
CA ASP A 77 -8.40 -39.55 -14.46
C ASP A 77 -9.51 -39.23 -15.52
N TYR A 78 -10.14 -40.08 -16.37
CA TYR A 78 -10.29 -41.54 -16.54
C TYR A 78 -10.73 -41.83 -18.02
N ASP A 79 -10.56 -43.07 -18.53
CA ASP A 79 -11.21 -43.58 -19.77
C ASP A 79 -12.76 -43.54 -19.74
N TYR A 80 -13.40 -43.30 -20.89
CA TYR A 80 -14.74 -43.84 -21.22
C TYR A 80 -14.98 -43.98 -22.74
N GLU A 81 -15.64 -45.07 -23.15
CA GLU A 81 -15.95 -45.43 -24.54
C GLU A 81 -17.35 -44.93 -24.99
N ASP A 82 -17.52 -44.64 -26.29
CA ASP A 82 -18.77 -44.74 -27.09
C ASP A 82 -18.45 -44.97 -28.58
#